data_AF-A0A2D7D8S0-F1
#
_entry.id   AF-A0A2D7D8S0-F1
#
_cell.length_a   1.000
_cell.length_b   1.000
_cell.length_c   1.000
_cell.angle_alpha   90.00
_cell.angle_beta   90.00
_cell.angle_gamma   90.00
#
_symmetry.space_group_name_H-M   'P 1'
#
loop_
_entity.id
_entity.type
_entity.pdbx_description
1 polymer ?
#
loop_
_entity_poly.entity_id
_entity_poly.type
_entity_poly.pdbx_seq_one_letter_code
_entity_poly.pdbx_strand_id
1 'polypeptide(L)'
;MDEDVKTVIDELIAERAPWYFEAGVPQSVMRLCLNGLLDYKNTVELANTLVDKSADQIFTDIGRQLSKNVQVSGIQNIPSHGPALIVCNHPTGIADGLILHNVLLARRDDVYFFANRDITRVFPQMESMIAPVEWRPEKRRHTDMR
;
A
#
# COMPACT_ATOMS: atom_id res chain seq x y z
N MET A 1 -3.80 19.23 -12.14
CA MET A 1 -5.21 18.88 -11.87
C MET A 1 -5.10 17.65 -11.02
N ASP A 2 -5.13 17.79 -9.70
CA ASP A 2 -4.99 16.63 -8.81
C ASP A 2 -6.13 15.68 -9.13
N GLU A 3 -5.79 14.49 -9.63
CA GLU A 3 -6.76 13.44 -9.85
C GLU A 3 -7.33 13.08 -8.47
N ASP A 4 -8.66 13.13 -8.36
CA ASP A 4 -9.38 12.64 -7.19
C ASP A 4 -8.94 11.20 -6.91
N VAL A 5 -8.45 10.92 -5.70
CA VAL A 5 -7.94 9.61 -5.28
C VAL A 5 -8.95 8.49 -5.56
N LYS A 6 -10.24 8.81 -5.51
CA LYS A 6 -11.32 7.89 -5.88
C LYS A 6 -11.22 7.45 -7.34
N THR A 7 -10.90 8.37 -8.25
CA THR A 7 -10.74 8.08 -9.68
C THR A 7 -9.62 7.08 -9.90
N VAL A 8 -8.47 7.27 -9.25
CA VAL A 8 -7.34 6.33 -9.33
C VAL A 8 -7.73 4.96 -8.79
N ILE A 9 -8.44 4.89 -7.66
CA ILE A 9 -8.94 3.63 -7.09
C ILE A 9 -9.91 2.94 -8.07
N ASP A 10 -10.82 3.69 -8.69
CA ASP A 10 -11.77 3.15 -9.66
C ASP A 10 -11.08 2.61 -10.91
N GLU A 11 -10.07 3.30 -11.42
CA GLU A 11 -9.23 2.80 -12.52
C GLU A 11 -8.53 1.50 -12.13
N LEU A 12 -7.95 1.42 -10.94
CA LEU A 12 -7.29 0.21 -10.45
C LEU A 12 -8.24 -1.00 -10.35
N ILE A 13 -9.50 -0.75 -10.00
CA ILE A 13 -10.58 -1.74 -10.01
C ILE A 13 -10.93 -2.11 -11.46
N ALA A 14 -11.13 -1.12 -12.34
CA ALA A 14 -11.54 -1.33 -13.73
C ALA A 14 -10.50 -2.16 -14.51
N GLU A 15 -9.21 -1.93 -14.26
CA GLU A 15 -8.11 -2.68 -14.86
C GLU A 15 -8.06 -4.17 -14.46
N ARG A 16 -8.79 -4.58 -13.42
CA ARG A 16 -8.82 -5.96 -12.89
C ARG A 16 -10.19 -6.61 -13.04
N ALA A 17 -11.24 -5.81 -12.95
CA ALA A 17 -12.62 -6.21 -13.03
C ALA A 17 -13.40 -5.22 -13.92
N PRO A 18 -13.19 -5.22 -15.26
CA PRO A 18 -13.90 -4.31 -16.16
C PRO A 18 -15.43 -4.40 -16.03
N TRP A 19 -15.93 -5.63 -15.81
CA TRP A 19 -17.33 -5.94 -15.58
C TRP A 19 -17.95 -5.17 -14.39
N TYR A 20 -17.14 -4.69 -13.46
CA TYR A 20 -17.60 -3.97 -12.27
C TYR A 20 -18.29 -2.64 -12.63
N PHE A 21 -17.84 -1.99 -13.70
CA PHE A 21 -18.33 -0.71 -14.17
C PHE A 21 -19.27 -0.81 -15.39
N GLU A 22 -19.52 -2.02 -15.89
CA GLU A 22 -20.45 -2.23 -16.99
C GLU A 22 -21.91 -1.90 -16.59
N ALA A 23 -22.70 -1.50 -17.58
CA ALA A 23 -24.12 -1.27 -17.42
C ALA A 23 -24.87 -2.61 -17.36
N GLY A 24 -25.76 -2.76 -16.37
CA GLY A 24 -26.59 -3.94 -16.21
C GLY A 24 -27.13 -4.09 -14.79
N VAL A 25 -28.29 -4.75 -14.66
CA VAL A 25 -28.91 -5.01 -13.35
C VAL A 25 -28.06 -5.95 -12.50
N PRO A 26 -27.58 -7.12 -13.00
CA PRO A 26 -26.72 -8.01 -12.22
C PRO A 26 -25.43 -7.34 -11.74
N GLN A 27 -24.77 -6.58 -12.62
CA GLN A 27 -23.53 -5.85 -12.33
C GLN A 27 -23.76 -4.79 -11.24
N SER A 28 -24.88 -4.05 -11.32
CA SER A 28 -25.20 -3.02 -10.33
C SER A 28 -25.49 -3.59 -8.95
N VAL A 29 -26.20 -4.73 -8.89
CA VAL A 29 -26.43 -5.45 -7.62
C VAL A 29 -25.11 -5.96 -7.04
N MET A 30 -24.27 -6.61 -7.86
CA MET A 30 -22.97 -7.11 -7.42
C MET A 30 -22.06 -5.98 -6.92
N ARG A 31 -22.01 -4.86 -7.65
CA ARG A 31 -21.26 -3.67 -7.26
C ARG A 31 -21.73 -3.12 -5.91
N LEU A 32 -23.03 -3.04 -5.67
CA LEU A 32 -23.57 -2.60 -4.38
C LEU A 32 -23.16 -3.55 -3.24
N CYS A 33 -23.27 -4.86 -3.45
CA CYS A 33 -22.87 -5.87 -2.47
C CYS A 33 -21.37 -5.80 -2.16
N LEU A 34 -20.51 -5.74 -3.18
CA LEU A 34 -19.06 -5.67 -3.02
C LEU A 34 -18.61 -4.37 -2.35
N ASN A 35 -19.19 -3.23 -2.74
CA ASN A 35 -18.88 -1.95 -2.10
C ASN A 35 -19.22 -1.95 -0.60
N GLY A 36 -20.30 -2.64 -0.20
CA GLY A 36 -20.65 -2.81 1.21
C GLY A 36 -19.73 -3.79 1.93
N LEU A 37 -19.44 -4.95 1.33
CA LEU A 37 -18.64 -6.00 1.95
C LEU A 37 -17.16 -5.61 2.11
N LEU A 38 -16.60 -4.93 1.10
CA LEU A 38 -15.20 -4.50 1.06
C LEU A 38 -15.03 -3.06 1.56
N ASP A 39 -16.10 -2.46 2.07
CA ASP A 39 -16.11 -1.13 2.68
C ASP A 39 -15.43 -0.06 1.80
N TYR A 40 -15.86 -0.02 0.54
CA TYR A 40 -15.29 0.88 -0.46
C TYR A 40 -15.42 2.35 -0.05
N LYS A 41 -16.55 2.71 0.59
CA LYS A 41 -16.78 4.06 1.08
C LYS A 41 -15.70 4.48 2.08
N ASN A 42 -15.49 3.69 3.13
CA ASN A 42 -14.48 4.03 4.14
C ASN A 42 -13.06 3.95 3.57
N THR A 43 -12.82 3.09 2.58
CA THR A 43 -11.53 3.04 1.85
C THR A 43 -11.23 4.37 1.16
N VAL A 44 -12.19 4.93 0.42
CA VAL A 44 -12.02 6.23 -0.26
C VAL A 44 -11.94 7.38 0.75
N GLU A 45 -12.76 7.38 1.80
CA GLU A 45 -12.69 8.40 2.85
C GLU A 45 -11.35 8.39 3.57
N LEU A 46 -10.84 7.20 3.96
CA LEU A 46 -9.52 7.05 4.56
C LEU A 46 -8.44 7.54 3.60
N ALA A 47 -8.48 7.13 2.32
CA ALA A 47 -7.50 7.57 1.34
C ALA A 47 -7.44 9.10 1.22
N ASN A 48 -8.60 9.77 1.18
CA ASN A 48 -8.68 11.24 1.19
C ASN A 48 -8.06 11.88 2.43
N THR A 49 -8.03 11.22 3.60
CA THR A 49 -7.34 11.77 4.77
C THR A 49 -5.81 11.64 4.71
N LEU A 50 -5.30 10.84 3.77
CA LEU A 50 -3.88 10.53 3.64
C LEU A 50 -3.21 11.26 2.48
N VAL A 51 -3.96 11.76 1.48
CA VAL A 51 -3.38 12.38 0.26
C VAL A 51 -2.38 13.50 0.55
N ASP A 52 -2.66 14.35 1.54
CA ASP A 52 -1.81 15.49 1.89
C ASP A 52 -0.69 15.14 2.90
N LYS A 53 -0.64 13.89 3.38
CA LYS A 53 0.37 13.45 4.35
C LYS A 53 1.63 12.97 3.62
N SER A 54 2.79 13.20 4.25
CA SER A 54 4.05 12.61 3.78
C SER A 54 4.04 11.09 3.94
N ALA A 55 4.94 10.39 3.22
CA ALA A 55 5.03 8.95 3.34
C ALA A 55 5.35 8.48 4.76
N ASP A 56 6.30 9.14 5.42
CA ASP A 56 6.66 8.86 6.82
C ASP A 56 5.46 9.01 7.77
N GLN A 57 4.67 10.08 7.60
CA GLN A 57 3.47 10.31 8.40
C GLN A 57 2.45 9.18 8.20
N ILE A 58 2.21 8.75 6.96
CA ILE A 58 1.28 7.65 6.66
C ILE A 58 1.76 6.34 7.28
N PHE A 59 3.04 5.98 7.07
CA PHE A 59 3.63 4.76 7.62
C PHE A 59 3.58 4.74 9.16
N THR A 60 3.89 5.87 9.79
CA THR A 60 3.88 6.00 11.26
C THR A 60 2.46 6.00 11.82
N ASP A 61 1.53 6.78 11.25
CA ASP A 61 0.16 6.90 11.74
C ASP A 61 -0.61 5.57 11.61
N ILE A 62 -0.54 4.94 10.44
CA ILE A 62 -1.24 3.67 10.19
C ILE A 62 -0.50 2.52 10.86
N GLY A 63 0.84 2.51 10.82
CA GLY A 63 1.66 1.51 11.50
C GLY A 63 1.38 1.44 12.99
N ARG A 64 1.23 2.59 13.67
CA ARG A 64 0.86 2.64 15.10
C ARG A 64 -0.54 2.09 15.37
N GLN A 65 -1.50 2.35 14.47
CA GLN A 65 -2.87 1.83 14.61
C GLN A 65 -2.93 0.32 14.46
N LEU A 66 -2.09 -0.27 13.59
CA LEU A 66 -2.04 -1.70 13.34
C LEU A 66 -1.16 -2.46 14.34
N SER A 67 -0.11 -1.83 14.88
CA SER A 67 0.89 -2.49 15.73
C SER A 67 0.52 -2.59 17.22
N LYS A 68 -0.78 -2.57 17.56
CA LYS A 68 -1.24 -2.48 18.96
C LYS A 68 -0.87 -3.69 19.82
N ASN A 69 -0.74 -4.87 19.23
CA ASN A 69 -0.43 -6.11 19.95
C ASN A 69 0.65 -6.91 19.21
N VAL A 70 1.87 -6.38 19.23
CA VAL A 70 3.04 -6.97 18.57
C VAL A 70 4.09 -7.32 19.61
N GLN A 71 4.61 -8.54 19.57
CA GLN A 71 5.76 -8.96 20.35
C GLN A 71 7.00 -8.92 19.47
N VAL A 72 8.04 -8.27 19.95
CA VAL A 72 9.30 -8.09 19.21
C VAL A 72 10.44 -8.70 20.01
N SER A 73 11.23 -9.56 19.37
CA SER A 73 12.43 -10.15 19.93
C SER A 73 13.58 -10.04 18.94
N GLY A 74 14.80 -9.81 19.42
CA GLY A 74 15.98 -9.81 18.55
C GLY A 74 16.15 -8.54 17.71
N ILE A 75 15.45 -7.46 18.03
CA ILE A 75 15.60 -6.16 17.35
C ILE A 75 17.06 -5.68 17.36
N GLN A 76 17.82 -6.10 18.38
CA GLN A 76 19.21 -5.75 18.52
C GLN A 76 20.14 -6.33 17.45
N ASN A 77 19.70 -7.40 16.79
CA ASN A 77 20.44 -8.06 15.72
C ASN A 77 20.41 -7.25 14.41
N ILE A 78 19.53 -6.25 14.31
CA ILE A 78 19.45 -5.37 13.15
C ILE A 78 20.62 -4.36 13.21
N PRO A 79 21.47 -4.28 12.16
CA PRO A 79 22.54 -3.30 12.09
C PRO A 79 22.00 -1.88 12.17
N SER A 80 22.54 -1.07 13.09
CA SER A 80 22.14 0.34 13.24
C SER A 80 22.68 1.26 12.14
N HIS A 81 23.73 0.84 11.43
CA HIS A 81 24.37 1.61 10.37
C HIS A 81 24.83 0.68 9.25
N GLY A 82 25.11 1.27 8.08
CA GLY A 82 25.52 0.54 6.89
C GLY A 82 24.36 -0.13 6.16
N PRO A 83 24.63 -0.71 4.98
CA PRO A 83 23.62 -1.38 4.16
C PRO A 83 23.15 -2.68 4.82
N ALA A 84 21.84 -2.91 4.79
CA ALA A 84 21.21 -4.15 5.23
C ALA A 84 20.01 -4.47 4.34
N LEU A 85 19.78 -5.76 4.09
CA LEU A 85 18.58 -6.27 3.44
C LEU A 85 17.81 -7.12 4.44
N ILE A 86 16.59 -6.70 4.77
CA ILE A 86 15.68 -7.47 5.63
C ILE A 86 14.80 -8.33 4.75
N VAL A 87 14.87 -9.64 4.93
CA VAL A 87 14.03 -10.62 4.23
C VAL A 87 13.08 -11.23 5.25
N CYS A 88 11.78 -11.15 4.98
CA CYS A 88 10.73 -11.66 5.88
C CYS A 88 9.63 -12.36 5.08
N ASN A 89 8.82 -13.14 5.79
CA ASN A 89 7.55 -13.61 5.25
C ASN A 89 6.55 -12.45 5.14
N HIS A 90 5.55 -12.59 4.27
CA HIS A 90 4.57 -11.54 3.99
C HIS A 90 3.14 -12.09 3.84
N PRO A 91 2.57 -12.74 4.87
CA PRO A 91 1.28 -13.42 4.76
C PRO A 91 0.09 -12.46 4.68
N THR A 92 0.20 -11.24 5.20
CA THR A 92 -0.92 -10.28 5.34
C THR A 92 -0.86 -9.16 4.30
N GLY A 93 0.23 -9.05 3.55
CA GLY A 93 0.41 -7.94 2.61
C GLY A 93 0.73 -6.63 3.33
N ILE A 94 0.20 -5.51 2.85
CA ILE A 94 0.56 -4.13 3.26
C ILE A 94 0.66 -3.95 4.79
N ALA A 95 -0.21 -4.60 5.57
CA ALA A 95 -0.17 -4.53 7.04
C ALA A 95 1.18 -4.96 7.63
N ASP A 96 1.81 -6.00 7.09
CA ASP A 96 3.11 -6.49 7.58
C ASP A 96 4.19 -5.41 7.39
N GLY A 97 4.18 -4.71 6.25
CA GLY A 97 5.14 -3.64 5.96
C GLY A 97 4.98 -2.45 6.91
N LEU A 98 3.75 -2.05 7.21
CA LEU A 98 3.44 -0.97 8.15
C LEU A 98 3.82 -1.33 9.59
N ILE A 99 3.56 -2.58 10.02
CA ILE A 99 3.96 -3.06 11.34
C ILE A 99 5.49 -3.14 11.45
N LEU A 100 6.15 -3.71 10.43
CA LEU A 100 7.60 -3.78 10.38
C LEU A 100 8.24 -2.39 10.42
N HIS A 101 7.75 -1.44 9.62
CA HIS A 101 8.22 -0.05 9.68
C HIS A 101 8.17 0.49 11.12
N ASN A 102 7.00 0.42 11.77
CA ASN A 102 6.81 0.93 13.13
C ASN A 102 7.73 0.25 14.16
N VAL A 103 8.00 -1.06 14.02
CA VAL A 103 8.94 -1.79 14.89
C VAL A 103 10.39 -1.38 14.60
N LEU A 104 10.74 -1.22 13.32
CA LEU A 104 12.10 -0.92 12.87
C LEU A 104 12.53 0.49 13.24
N LEU A 105 11.62 1.45 13.37
CA LEU A 105 11.89 2.82 13.85
C LEU A 105 12.68 2.87 15.17
N ALA A 106 12.61 1.82 15.99
CA ALA A 106 13.42 1.71 17.21
C ALA A 106 14.94 1.56 16.95
N ARG A 107 15.33 1.21 15.72
CA ARG A 107 16.72 0.98 15.30
C ARG A 107 17.12 1.71 14.02
N ARG A 108 16.19 1.93 13.10
CA ARG A 108 16.41 2.50 11.77
C ARG A 108 15.19 3.29 11.32
N ASP A 109 15.42 4.51 10.85
CA ASP A 109 14.43 5.41 10.25
C ASP A 109 14.53 5.50 8.72
N ASP A 110 15.44 4.72 8.12
CA ASP A 110 15.77 4.73 6.69
C ASP A 110 15.24 3.49 5.94
N VAL A 111 14.17 2.87 6.46
CA VAL A 111 13.61 1.66 5.85
C VAL A 111 12.95 1.98 4.52
N TYR A 112 13.29 1.19 3.49
CA TYR A 112 12.76 1.32 2.14
C TYR A 112 12.21 -0.03 1.66
N PHE A 113 11.00 -0.04 1.09
CA PHE A 113 10.26 -1.26 0.77
C PHE A 113 10.21 -1.53 -0.73
N PHE A 114 10.23 -2.80 -1.12
CA PHE A 114 9.80 -3.20 -2.46
C PHE A 114 8.32 -3.56 -2.41
N ALA A 115 7.48 -2.83 -3.13
CA ALA A 115 6.04 -3.08 -3.14
C ALA A 115 5.41 -2.82 -4.50
N ASN A 116 4.18 -3.29 -4.69
CA ASN A 116 3.45 -3.13 -5.95
C ASN A 116 3.27 -1.63 -6.29
N ARG A 117 3.55 -1.27 -7.55
CA ARG A 117 3.40 0.08 -8.13
C ARG A 117 2.04 0.72 -7.92
N ASP A 118 0.96 -0.05 -7.73
CA ASP A 118 -0.38 0.51 -7.52
C ASP A 118 -0.43 1.51 -6.35
N ILE A 119 0.34 1.29 -5.28
CA ILE A 119 0.32 2.20 -4.13
C ILE A 119 0.86 3.60 -4.49
N THR A 120 1.84 3.70 -5.39
CA THR A 120 2.38 4.99 -5.83
C THR A 120 1.49 5.68 -6.86
N ARG A 121 0.55 4.96 -7.49
CA ARG A 121 -0.54 5.58 -8.25
C ARG A 121 -1.54 6.27 -7.33
N VAL A 122 -1.92 5.61 -6.23
CA VAL A 122 -2.87 6.16 -5.25
C VAL A 122 -2.22 7.28 -4.42
N PHE A 123 -0.97 7.08 -4.00
CA PHE A 123 -0.20 8.00 -3.16
C PHE A 123 1.19 8.22 -3.77
N PRO A 124 1.35 9.18 -4.71
CA PRO A 124 2.64 9.46 -5.35
C PRO A 124 3.78 9.74 -4.38
N GLN A 125 3.49 10.32 -3.20
CA GLN A 125 4.49 10.57 -2.15
C GLN A 125 5.18 9.30 -1.65
N MET A 126 4.58 8.12 -1.85
CA MET A 126 5.14 6.83 -1.42
C MET A 126 6.44 6.46 -2.13
N GLU A 127 6.75 7.05 -3.29
CA GLU A 127 8.01 6.80 -4.01
C GLU A 127 9.27 7.08 -3.15
N SER A 128 9.12 7.94 -2.14
CA SER A 128 10.19 8.24 -1.17
C SER A 128 10.52 7.09 -0.21
N MET A 129 9.62 6.11 -0.06
CA MET A 129 9.80 4.95 0.84
C MET A 129 9.57 3.59 0.17
N ILE A 130 9.09 3.58 -1.07
CA ILE A 130 8.72 2.38 -1.80
C ILE A 130 9.40 2.38 -3.18
N ALA A 131 10.19 1.35 -3.44
CA ALA A 131 10.58 0.95 -4.78
C ALA A 131 9.36 0.25 -5.43
N PRO A 132 8.73 0.86 -6.45
CA PRO A 132 7.60 0.27 -7.12
C PRO A 132 8.05 -0.92 -7.96
N VAL A 133 7.39 -2.06 -7.79
CA VAL A 133 7.59 -3.27 -8.58
C VAL A 133 6.33 -3.52 -9.42
N GLU A 134 6.50 -3.67 -10.72
CA GLU A 134 5.41 -4.02 -11.64
C GLU A 134 5.31 -5.54 -11.77
N TRP A 135 4.22 -6.12 -11.26
CA TRP A 135 4.04 -7.57 -11.27
C TRP A 135 3.31 -8.06 -12.53
N ARG A 136 2.57 -7.20 -13.24
CA ARG A 136 1.89 -7.60 -14.48
C ARG A 136 2.89 -7.70 -15.64
N PRO A 137 3.09 -8.88 -16.25
CA PRO A 137 4.07 -9.06 -17.32
C PRO A 137 3.90 -8.06 -18.46
N GLU A 138 2.64 -7.80 -18.85
CA GLU A 138 2.24 -6.87 -19.91
C GLU A 138 2.67 -5.42 -19.65
N LYS A 139 2.82 -5.02 -18.38
CA LYS A 139 3.16 -3.65 -17.96
C LYS A 139 4.62 -3.49 -17.54
N ARG A 140 5.37 -4.58 -17.41
CA ARG A 140 6.80 -4.56 -17.08
C ARG A 140 7.59 -3.94 -18.22
N ARG A 141 8.39 -2.92 -17.92
CA ARG A 141 9.38 -2.39 -18.84
C ARG A 141 10.72 -3.04 -18.55
N HIS A 142 11.58 -3.14 -19.56
CA HIS A 142 12.91 -3.75 -19.42
C HIS A 142 13.81 -2.99 -18.41
N THR A 143 13.49 -1.72 -18.14
CA THR A 143 14.10 -0.87 -17.10
C THR A 143 13.67 -1.24 -15.68
N ASP A 144 12.54 -1.93 -15.50
CA ASP A 144 12.04 -2.35 -14.18
C ASP A 144 12.72 -3.64 -13.69
N MET A 145 13.61 -4.23 -14.50
CA MET A 145 14.38 -5.45 -14.21
C MET A 145 15.86 -5.18 -13.89
N ARG A 146 16.28 -3.92 -13.76
CA ARG A 146 17.66 -3.53 -13.44
C ARG A 146 17.82 -3.10 -12.00
#